data_AF-A0A2G9V053-F1
#
_entry.id   AF-A0A2G9V053-F1
#
_cell.length_a   1.000
_cell.length_b   1.000
_cell.length_c   1.000
_cell.angle_alpha   90.00
_cell.angle_beta   90.00
_cell.angle_gamma   90.00
#
_symmetry.space_group_name_H-M   'P 1'
#
loop_
_entity.id
_entity.type
_entity.pdbx_description
1 polymer ?
#
loop_
_entity_poly.entity_id
_entity_poly.type
_entity_poly.pdbx_seq_one_letter_code
_entity_poly.pdbx_strand_id
1 'polypeptide(L)'
;MIGDWKLRSSGSGREITFTFPKDFRLTPKSKVTIYARGRGINAPPHSLVFESEESFATGGDVRTQLINEENQECASLIQRSAAF
;
A
#
# COMPACT_ATOMS: atom_id res chain seq x y z
N MET A 1 -1.80 15.77 4.86
CA MET A 1 -0.59 15.06 4.36
C MET A 1 -0.76 13.59 4.73
N ILE A 2 0.03 12.68 4.17
CA ILE A 2 -0.07 11.24 4.50
C ILE A 2 1.29 10.64 4.89
N GLY A 3 2.26 11.47 5.27
CA GLY A 3 3.52 10.96 5.81
C GLY A 3 3.28 10.17 7.09
N ASP A 4 4.08 9.13 7.30
CA ASP A 4 3.97 8.15 8.39
C ASP A 4 2.66 7.33 8.41
N TRP A 5 1.74 7.54 7.45
CA TRP A 5 0.61 6.65 7.24
C TRP A 5 1.10 5.29 6.73
N LYS A 6 0.27 4.27 6.88
CA LYS A 6 0.58 2.89 6.52
C LYS A 6 -0.37 2.37 5.45
N LEU A 7 0.19 1.75 4.42
CA LEU A 7 -0.53 0.90 3.48
C LEU A 7 -0.30 -0.55 3.88
N ARG A 8 -1.33 -1.21 4.42
CA ARG A 8 -1.28 -2.60 4.85
C ARG A 8 -1.96 -3.51 3.84
N SER A 9 -1.29 -4.56 3.40
CA SER A 9 -1.81 -5.61 2.53
C SER A 9 -1.79 -6.95 3.27
N SER A 10 -2.94 -7.61 3.37
CA SER A 10 -3.11 -8.86 4.10
C SER A 10 -3.87 -9.89 3.26
N GLY A 11 -3.36 -11.11 3.16
CA GLY A 11 -3.97 -12.20 2.39
C GLY A 11 -3.21 -13.51 2.60
N SER A 12 -3.93 -14.65 2.58
CA SER A 12 -3.36 -15.99 2.73
C SER A 12 -2.35 -16.15 3.89
N GLY A 13 -2.64 -15.54 5.04
CA GLY A 13 -1.79 -15.63 6.24
C GLY A 13 -0.55 -14.72 6.24
N ARG A 14 -0.34 -13.91 5.19
CA ARG A 14 0.74 -12.93 5.11
C ARG A 14 0.19 -11.51 5.30
N GLU A 15 0.87 -10.73 6.13
CA GLU A 15 0.60 -9.31 6.34
C GLU A 15 1.85 -8.49 6.00
N ILE A 16 1.68 -7.46 5.20
CA ILE A 16 2.75 -6.62 4.68
C ILE A 16 2.36 -5.16 4.91
N THR A 17 3.25 -4.38 5.51
CA THR A 17 2.97 -2.96 5.81
C THR A 17 4.05 -2.07 5.22
N PHE A 18 3.63 -1.18 4.31
CA PHE A 18 4.46 -0.10 3.80
C PHE A 18 4.14 1.19 4.57
N THR A 19 5.17 1.92 5.01
CA THR A 19 5.01 3.23 5.66
C THR A 19 5.40 4.33 4.68
N PHE A 20 4.53 5.31 4.48
CA PHE A 20 4.83 6.48 3.65
C PHE A 20 5.97 7.31 4.26
N PRO A 21 6.89 7.88 3.43
CA PRO A 21 7.91 8.80 3.93
C PRO A 21 7.30 9.93 4.76
N LYS A 22 7.96 10.32 5.84
CA LYS A 22 7.44 11.30 6.82
C LYS A 22 6.94 12.62 6.23
N ASP A 23 7.56 13.08 5.14
CA ASP A 23 7.23 14.33 4.46
C ASP A 23 6.35 14.14 3.21
N PHE A 24 5.82 12.94 2.98
CA PHE A 24 5.06 12.63 1.77
C PHE A 24 3.73 13.40 1.71
N ARG A 25 3.52 14.08 0.57
CA ARG A 25 2.33 14.88 0.28
C ARG A 25 1.61 14.33 -0.94
N LEU A 26 0.40 13.81 -0.71
CA LEU A 26 -0.55 13.53 -1.78
C LEU A 26 -1.43 14.76 -2.01
N THR A 27 -1.37 15.35 -3.20
CA THR A 27 -2.16 16.53 -3.55
C THR A 27 -3.59 16.14 -3.92
N PRO A 28 -4.58 17.05 -3.80
CA PRO A 28 -5.96 16.76 -4.20
C PRO A 28 -6.05 16.29 -5.66
N LYS A 29 -6.93 15.31 -5.92
CA LYS A 29 -7.15 14.72 -7.26
C LYS A 29 -5.90 14.08 -7.90
N SER A 30 -4.88 13.76 -7.09
CA SER A 30 -3.69 13.02 -7.54
C SER A 30 -3.70 11.59 -7.03
N LYS A 31 -2.75 10.79 -7.52
CA LYS A 31 -2.50 9.42 -7.05
C LYS A 31 -1.01 9.18 -6.89
N VAL A 32 -0.67 8.23 -6.02
CA VAL A 32 0.64 7.62 -5.91
C VAL A 32 0.48 6.11 -6.11
N THR A 33 1.43 5.48 -6.80
CA THR A 33 1.49 4.02 -6.93
C THR A 33 2.65 3.47 -6.11
N ILE A 34 2.36 2.48 -5.25
CA ILE A 34 3.38 1.80 -4.46
C ILE A 34 3.70 0.48 -5.15
N TYR A 35 4.94 0.32 -5.59
CA TYR A 35 5.45 -0.89 -6.21
C TYR A 35 6.21 -1.73 -5.20
N ALA A 36 6.17 -3.05 -5.34
CA ALA A 36 7.11 -3.93 -4.67
C ALA A 36 8.51 -3.83 -5.32
N ARG A 37 9.56 -4.29 -4.63
CA ARG A 37 10.94 -4.32 -5.12
C ARG A 37 11.03 -4.91 -6.53
N GLY A 38 11.65 -4.17 -7.44
CA GLY A 38 11.84 -4.59 -8.83
C GLY A 38 10.58 -4.64 -9.69
N ARG A 39 9.41 -4.17 -9.19
CA ARG A 39 8.14 -4.16 -9.93
C ARG A 39 7.76 -2.80 -10.52
N GLY A 40 8.59 -1.77 -10.32
CA GLY A 40 8.37 -0.43 -10.84
C GLY A 40 9.54 0.50 -10.56
N ILE A 41 9.34 1.79 -10.81
CA ILE A 41 10.36 2.84 -10.65
C ILE A 41 10.00 3.69 -9.43
N ASN A 42 11.00 4.05 -8.63
CA ASN A 42 10.86 5.03 -7.56
C ASN A 42 10.92 6.44 -8.15
N ALA A 43 9.77 7.11 -8.29
CA ALA A 43 9.65 8.45 -8.85
C ALA A 43 8.62 9.29 -8.05
N PRO A 44 8.98 9.75 -6.83
CA PRO A 44 8.09 10.55 -6.00
C PRO A 44 7.70 11.87 -6.70
N PRO A 45 6.45 12.35 -6.53
CA PRO A 45 5.39 11.79 -5.70
C PRO A 45 4.53 10.74 -6.42
N HIS A 46 4.80 10.45 -7.70
CA HIS A 46 3.95 9.62 -8.55
C HIS A 46 4.06 8.13 -8.23
N SER A 47 5.25 7.66 -7.85
CA SER A 47 5.47 6.28 -7.45
C SER A 47 6.53 6.14 -6.38
N LEU A 48 6.35 5.13 -5.53
CA LEU A 48 7.31 4.70 -4.51
C LEU A 48 7.60 3.20 -4.71
N VAL A 49 8.78 2.76 -4.31
CA VAL A 49 9.16 1.33 -4.29
C VAL A 49 9.34 0.87 -2.84
N PHE A 50 8.69 -0.23 -2.49
CA PHE A 50 8.87 -0.89 -1.21
C PHE A 50 10.01 -1.91 -1.28
N GLU A 51 11.22 -1.45 -0.99
CA GLU A 51 12.45 -2.23 -1.21
C GLU A 51 12.58 -3.49 -0.32
N SER A 52 11.83 -3.61 0.77
CA SER A 52 11.90 -4.80 1.65
C SER A 52 11.04 -5.96 1.17
N GLU A 53 10.17 -5.77 0.18
CA GLU A 53 9.20 -6.79 -0.25
C GLU A 53 9.20 -6.93 -1.77
N GLU A 54 9.28 -8.16 -2.28
CA GLU A 54 9.21 -8.45 -3.72
C GLU A 54 7.76 -8.54 -4.26
N SER A 55 6.78 -8.63 -3.34
CA SER A 55 5.36 -8.67 -3.64
C SER A 55 4.55 -8.11 -2.48
N PHE A 56 3.34 -7.61 -2.77
CA PHE A 56 2.30 -7.46 -1.75
C PHE A 56 1.67 -8.82 -1.41
N ALA A 57 0.68 -8.83 -0.50
CA ALA A 57 -0.04 -10.06 -0.20
C ALA A 57 -0.78 -10.56 -1.45
N THR A 58 -0.75 -11.87 -1.65
CA THR A 58 -1.38 -12.57 -2.77
C THR A 58 -2.27 -13.69 -2.21
N GLY A 59 -3.26 -14.13 -2.98
CA GLY A 59 -4.15 -15.20 -2.55
C GLY A 59 -5.56 -15.03 -3.08
N GLY A 60 -6.51 -15.78 -2.51
CA GLY A 60 -7.92 -15.70 -2.88
C GLY A 60 -8.53 -14.35 -2.49
N ASP A 61 -8.52 -14.05 -1.20
CA ASP A 61 -8.95 -12.74 -0.69
C ASP A 61 -7.73 -11.93 -0.22
N VAL A 62 -7.52 -10.77 -0.83
CA VAL A 62 -6.50 -9.80 -0.43
C VAL A 62 -7.19 -8.53 0.04
N ARG A 63 -6.97 -8.18 1.31
CA ARG A 63 -7.42 -6.92 1.90
C ARG A 63 -6.27 -5.93 1.91
N THR A 64 -6.53 -4.72 1.43
CA THR A 64 -5.61 -3.58 1.50
C THR A 64 -6.26 -2.47 2.32
N GLN A 65 -5.52 -1.89 3.26
CA GLN A 65 -5.99 -0.85 4.17
C GLN A 65 -5.03 0.34 4.15
N LEU A 66 -5.59 1.54 4.20
CA LEU A 66 -4.86 2.77 4.47
C LEU A 66 -5.12 3.17 5.94
N ILE A 67 -4.05 3.30 6.70
CA ILE A 67 -4.09 3.53 8.15
C ILE A 67 -3.33 4.83 8.46
N ASN A 68 -3.91 5.74 9.22
CA ASN A 68 -3.27 7.00 9.60
C ASN A 68 -2.28 6.83 10.77
N GLU A 69 -1.62 7.92 11.16
CA GLU A 69 -0.66 7.96 12.27
C GLU A 69 -1.27 7.63 13.65
N GLU A 70 -2.58 7.84 13.81
CA GLU A 70 -3.36 7.46 15.00
C GLU A 70 -3.77 5.97 15.00
N ASN A 71 -3.29 5.18 14.03
CA ASN A 71 -3.67 3.78 13.77
C ASN A 71 -5.16 3.57 13.44
N GLN A 72 -5.85 4.59 12.92
CA GLN A 72 -7.22 4.48 12.42
C GLN A 72 -7.22 4.06 10.95
N GLU A 73 -8.12 3.14 10.59
CA GLU A 73 -8.37 2.79 9.19
C GLU A 73 -9.16 3.92 8.52
N CYS A 74 -8.58 4.55 7.48
CA CYS A 74 -9.22 5.63 6.73
C CYS A 74 -9.81 5.15 5.40
N ALA A 75 -9.32 4.03 4.85
CA ALA A 75 -9.85 3.41 3.65
C ALA A 75 -9.48 1.93 3.60
N SER A 76 -10.30 1.12 2.92
CA SER A 76 -9.95 -0.25 2.60
C SER A 76 -10.54 -0.74 1.30
N LEU A 77 -9.91 -1.77 0.74
CA LEU A 77 -10.31 -2.51 -0.44
C LEU A 77 -10.11 -4.00 -0.17
N ILE A 78 -11.12 -4.82 -0.50
CA ILE A 78 -10.99 -6.28 -0.51
C ILE A 78 -11.09 -6.72 -1.97
N GLN A 79 -10.01 -7.27 -2.51
CA GLN A 79 -10.00 -7.95 -3.78
C GLN A 79 -10.25 -9.43 -3.53
N ARG A 80 -11.34 -9.95 -4.09
CA ARG A 80 -11.70 -11.37 -4.03
C ARG A 80 -11.41 -12.00 -5.38
N SER A 81 -10.73 -13.14 -5.40
CA SER A 81 -10.66 -13.98 -6.59
C SER A 81 -12.04 -14.55 -6.85
N ALA A 82 -12.60 -14.33 -8.04
CA ALA A 82 -13.78 -15.08 -8.46
C ALA A 82 -13.39 -16.57 -8.51
N ALA A 83 -14.10 -17.41 -7.76
CA ALA A 83 -14.05 -18.85 -8.00
C ALA A 83 -14.67 -19.08 -9.39
N PHE A 84 -13.89 -19.63 -10.32
CA PHE A 84 -14.39 -20.21 -11.56
C PHE A 84 -14.75 -21.68 -11.33
#